data_AF-A0A9P1IU81-F1
#
_entry.id   AF-A0A9P1IU81-F1
#
_cell.length_a   1.000
_cell.length_b   1.000
_cell.length_c   1.000
_cell.angle_alpha   90.00
_cell.angle_beta   90.00
_cell.angle_gamma   90.00
#
_symmetry.space_group_name_H-M   'P 1'
#
loop_
_entity.id
_entity.type
_entity.pdbx_description
1 polymer ?
#
loop_
_entity_poly.entity_id
_entity_poly.type
_entity_poly.pdbx_seq_one_letter_code
_entity_poly.pdbx_strand_id
1 'polypeptide(L)' 'MVFSASTLPECGENEELKYCGTPCEPSCAEPHPDECFHQCLRNRCQCKDDYLRDGITKKCVKSENCTKKN' A
#
# COMPACT_ATOMS: atom_id res chain seq x y z
N MET A 1 -31.78 -1.16 -13.38
CA MET A 1 -30.48 -1.64 -13.90
C MET A 1 -29.43 -1.23 -12.88
N VAL A 2 -29.13 -2.08 -11.89
CA VAL A 2 -27.98 -1.83 -11.01
C VAL A 2 -26.80 -2.50 -11.68
N PHE A 3 -25.94 -1.68 -12.28
CA PHE A 3 -24.71 -2.14 -12.90
C PHE A 3 -23.88 -2.82 -11.80
N SER A 4 -23.75 -4.15 -11.89
CA SER A 4 -22.77 -4.92 -11.14
C SER A 4 -21.38 -4.53 -11.63
N ALA A 5 -20.94 -3.31 -11.30
CA ALA A 5 -19.54 -2.93 -11.44
C ALA A 5 -18.80 -3.79 -10.43
N SER A 6 -17.98 -4.71 -10.92
CA SER A 6 -16.98 -5.42 -10.12
C SER A 6 -16.37 -4.44 -9.12
N THR A 7 -16.67 -4.62 -7.83
CA THR A 7 -16.28 -3.72 -6.75
C THR A 7 -14.78 -3.78 -6.59
N LEU A 8 -14.07 -2.97 -7.36
CA LEU A 8 -12.67 -2.66 -7.13
C LEU A 8 -12.56 -2.18 -5.67
N PRO A 9 -11.59 -2.70 -4.89
CA PRO A 9 -11.48 -2.34 -3.48
C PRO A 9 -11.27 -0.83 -3.37
N GLU A 10 -12.09 -0.17 -2.55
CA GLU A 10 -11.86 1.22 -2.17
C GLU A 10 -10.62 1.25 -1.29
N CYS A 11 -9.55 1.85 -1.81
CA CYS A 11 -8.30 1.99 -1.08
C CYS A 11 -8.40 3.11 -0.04
N GLY A 12 -7.59 3.00 1.01
CA GLY A 12 -7.54 3.98 2.08
C GLY A 12 -6.90 5.31 1.66
N GLU A 13 -6.79 6.20 2.63
CA GLU A 13 -6.09 7.47 2.44
C GLU A 13 -4.61 7.22 2.10
N ASN A 14 -4.10 7.93 1.08
CA ASN A 14 -2.74 7.81 0.54
C ASN A 14 -2.39 6.43 -0.05
N GLU A 15 -3.40 5.64 -0.35
CA GLU A 15 -3.28 4.44 -1.17
C GLU A 15 -3.80 4.71 -2.59
N GLU A 16 -3.28 3.95 -3.54
CA GLU A 16 -3.77 3.90 -4.90
C GLU A 16 -4.06 2.46 -5.29
N LEU A 17 -5.09 2.28 -6.11
CA LEU A 17 -5.47 0.98 -6.60
C LEU A 17 -4.61 0.61 -7.79
N LYS A 18 -3.63 -0.26 -7.58
CA LYS A 18 -2.80 -0.78 -8.67
C LYS A 18 -3.43 -2.02 -9.25
N TYR A 19 -3.58 -2.02 -10.58
CA TYR A 19 -3.94 -3.24 -11.31
C TYR A 19 -2.89 -4.34 -11.11
N CYS A 20 -1.63 -3.96 -10.91
CA CYS A 20 -0.53 -4.85 -10.62
C CYS A 20 0.30 -4.27 -9.47
N GLY A 21 -0.10 -4.56 -8.23
CA GLY A 21 0.63 -4.13 -7.04
C GLY A 21 1.78 -5.08 -6.70
N THR A 22 2.89 -4.54 -6.18
CA THR A 22 4.00 -5.37 -5.67
C THR A 22 3.72 -5.80 -4.22
N PRO A 23 4.07 -7.05 -3.82
CA PRO A 23 3.94 -7.50 -2.43
C PRO A 23 4.87 -6.75 -1.47
N CYS A 24 6.02 -6.27 -1.93
CA CYS A 24 7.00 -5.57 -1.10
C CYS A 24 6.80 -4.07 -1.27
N GLU A 25 5.73 -3.59 -0.65
CA GLU A 25 5.55 -2.15 -0.51
C GLU A 25 6.44 -1.62 0.61
N PRO A 26 6.99 -0.41 0.43
CA PRO A 26 7.85 0.19 1.43
C PRO A 26 7.06 0.46 2.71
N SER A 27 7.66 0.18 3.86
CA SER A 27 7.03 0.26 5.17
C SER A 27 7.84 1.14 6.12
N CYS A 28 7.23 1.58 7.21
CA CYS A 28 7.93 2.36 8.23
C CYS A 28 9.09 1.59 8.90
N ALA A 29 9.06 0.25 8.88
CA ALA A 29 10.15 -0.58 9.38
C ALA A 29 11.23 -0.82 8.32
N GLU A 30 10.84 -0.89 7.06
CA GLU A 30 11.71 -1.14 5.91
C GLU A 30 11.28 -0.23 4.74
N PRO A 31 11.85 0.99 4.65
CA PRO A 31 11.51 1.95 3.59
C PRO A 31 11.99 1.51 2.22
N HIS A 32 13.02 0.67 2.17
CA HIS A 32 13.63 0.16 0.94
C HIS A 32 13.75 -1.37 1.05
N PRO A 33 12.74 -2.14 0.63
CA PRO A 33 12.84 -3.59 0.58
C PRO A 33 13.82 -3.98 -0.55
N ASP A 34 14.98 -4.53 -0.17
CA ASP A 34 16.05 -4.91 -1.11
C ASP A 34 15.68 -6.14 -1.97
N GLU A 35 14.97 -7.10 -1.36
CA GLU A 35 14.56 -8.33 -2.03
C GLU A 35 13.04 -8.35 -2.25
N CYS A 36 12.61 -7.96 -3.45
CA CYS A 36 11.24 -8.14 -3.86
C CYS A 36 11.07 -9.06 -5.06
N PHE A 37 10.37 -10.18 -4.85
CA PHE A 37 9.97 -11.04 -5.94
C PHE A 37 8.95 -10.31 -6.82
N HIS A 38 9.14 -10.39 -8.14
CA HIS A 38 8.23 -9.83 -9.13
C HIS A 38 6.90 -10.60 -9.14
N GLN A 39 6.04 -10.29 -8.18
CA GLN A 39 4.68 -10.81 -8.11
C GLN A 39 3.69 -9.70 -8.39
N CYS A 40 2.77 -9.98 -9.33
CA CYS A 40 1.70 -9.07 -9.69
C CYS A 40 0.44 -9.37 -8.88
N LEU A 41 0.19 -8.61 -7.83
CA LEU A 41 -1.04 -8.72 -7.05
C LEU A 41 -2.13 -7.87 -7.72
N ARG A 42 -3.11 -8.55 -8.34
CA ARG A 42 -4.16 -7.87 -9.10
C ARG A 42 -5.14 -7.11 -8.20
N ASN A 43 -5.48 -5.88 -8.61
CA ASN A 43 -6.42 -4.99 -7.93
C ASN A 43 -6.06 -4.81 -6.44
N ARG A 44 -4.79 -4.51 -6.16
CA ARG A 44 -4.27 -4.32 -4.80
C ARG A 44 -4.18 -2.84 -4.48
N CYS A 45 -4.64 -2.48 -3.29
CA CYS A 45 -4.36 -1.17 -2.71
C CYS A 45 -2.91 -1.13 -2.23
N GLN A 46 -2.16 -0.18 -2.78
CA GLN A 46 -0.76 0.01 -2.47
C GLN A 46 -0.52 1.46 -2.09
N CYS A 47 0.40 1.71 -1.15
CA CYS A 47 0.79 3.09 -0.83
C CYS A 47 1.26 3.82 -2.09
N LYS A 48 0.85 5.08 -2.24
CA LYS A 48 1.37 5.96 -3.29
C LYS A 48 2.89 6.11 -3.17
N ASP A 49 3.52 6.52 -4.27
CA ASP A 49 4.95 6.84 -4.25
C ASP A 49 5.26 7.89 -3.15
N ASP A 50 6.38 7.70 -2.44
CA ASP A 50 6.80 8.44 -1.24
C ASP A 50 5.99 8.21 0.06
N TYR A 51 5.02 7.28 0.05
CA TYR A 51 4.31 6.86 1.26
C TYR A 51 4.76 5.46 1.72
N LEU A 52 4.96 5.34 3.02
CA LEU A 52 5.33 4.11 3.70
C LEU A 52 4.13 3.53 4.42
N ARG A 53 3.95 2.21 4.36
CA ARG A 53 2.95 1.53 5.18
C ARG A 53 3.40 1.51 6.64
N ASP A 54 2.61 2.12 7.50
CA ASP A 54 2.79 2.04 8.94
C ASP A 54 2.31 0.66 9.42
N GLY A 55 3.22 -0.12 10.02
CA GLY A 55 2.91 -1.45 10.54
C GLY A 55 1.92 -1.45 11.70
N ILE A 56 1.81 -0.34 12.44
CA ILE A 56 0.97 -0.15 13.64
C ILE A 56 -0.41 0.34 13.21
N THR A 57 -0.48 1.48 12.50
CA THR A 57 -1.78 2.07 12.11
C THR A 57 -2.38 1.44 10.86
N LYS A 58 -1.60 0.66 10.12
CA LYS A 58 -1.91 0.07 8.80
C LYS A 58 -2.19 1.11 7.71
N LYS A 59 -1.94 2.40 7.97
CA LYS A 59 -2.12 3.50 7.01
C LYS A 59 -0.85 3.79 6.24
N CYS A 60 -0.99 4.37 5.05
CA CYS A 60 0.12 4.90 4.28
C CYS A 60 0.43 6.32 4.75
N VAL A 61 1.63 6.51 5.30
CA VAL A 61 2.09 7.77 5.89
C VAL A 61 3.46 8.12 5.32
N LYS A 62 3.84 9.40 5.35
CA LYS A 62 5.21 9.78 5.03
C LYS A 62 6.19 9.23 6.06
N SER A 63 7.45 9.08 5.68
CA SER A 63 8.53 8.62 6.57
C SER A 63 8.63 9.41 7.88
N GLU A 64 8.39 10.72 7.84
CA GLU A 64 8.35 11.60 9.01
C GLU A 64 7.18 11.32 9.98
N ASN A 65 6.09 10.75 9.47
CA ASN A 65 4.85 10.45 10.20
C ASN A 65 4.76 8.99 10.63
N CYS A 66 5.83 8.21 10.46
CA CYS A 66 5.87 6.83 10.91
C CYS A 66 5.73 6.75 12.43
N THR A 67 4.76 5.95 12.90
CA THR A 67 4.57 5.74 14.34
C THR A 67 5.78 4.99 14.90
N LYS A 68 6.62 5.68 15.67
CA LYS A 68 7.73 5.05 16.38
C LYS A 68 7.15 4.16 17.47
N LYS A 69 7.50 2.87 17.43
CA LYS A 69 7.24 1.96 18.54
C LYS A 69 8.10 2.43 19.73
N ASN A 70 7.46 3.01 20.74
CA ASN A 70 8.09 3.38 22.01
C ASN A 70 8.35 2.15 22.87
#